data_AF-M4M9T2-F1
#
_entry.id   AF-M4M9T2-F1
#
_cell.length_a   1.000
_cell.length_b   1.000
_cell.length_c   1.000
_cell.angle_alpha   90.00
_cell.angle_beta   90.00
_cell.angle_gamma   90.00
#
_symmetry.space_group_name_H-M   'P 1'
#
loop_
_entity.id
_entity.type
_entity.pdbx_description
1 polymer ?
#
loop_
_entity_poly.entity_id
_entity_poly.type
_entity_poly.pdbx_seq_one_letter_code
_entity_poly.pdbx_strand_id
1 'polypeptide(L)'
;DFMHSDAGSIVKYGYKYMTTEEFVDFARDIDVWVYASNDWDAVYTNNFANRSSLRRLKSVRTRQVFDTSGSGKNSWFEQRMAEPDVVLSDFCSVVGTTFDENYERTWLRNVFTEGFG
;
A
#
# COMPACT_ATOMS: atom_id res chain seq x y z
N ASP A 1 -5.97 -6.75 -6.09
CA ASP A 1 -4.89 -7.75 -6.08
C ASP A 1 -3.56 -7.00 -6.08
N PHE A 2 -2.56 -7.47 -5.35
CA PHE A 2 -1.22 -6.85 -5.36
C PHE A 2 -0.28 -7.70 -6.22
N MET A 3 0.73 -7.09 -6.84
CA MET A 3 1.62 -7.81 -7.76
C MET A 3 2.33 -8.96 -7.03
N HIS A 4 1.90 -10.19 -7.33
CA HIS A 4 2.42 -11.43 -6.73
C HIS A 4 2.58 -12.51 -7.81
N SER A 5 3.25 -13.60 -7.47
CA SER A 5 3.46 -14.76 -8.36
C SER A 5 2.87 -16.02 -7.74
N ASP A 6 2.21 -16.83 -8.57
CA ASP A 6 1.69 -18.15 -8.19
C ASP A 6 2.69 -19.29 -8.44
N ALA A 7 3.82 -19.00 -9.11
CA ALA A 7 4.78 -20.00 -9.60
C ALA A 7 6.19 -19.82 -8.99
N GLY A 8 6.29 -19.20 -7.80
CA GLY A 8 7.56 -18.82 -7.17
C GLY A 8 8.07 -17.44 -7.59
N SER A 9 9.14 -16.96 -6.96
CA SER A 9 9.72 -15.65 -7.29
C SER A 9 10.17 -15.56 -8.76
N ILE A 10 9.56 -14.67 -9.54
CA ILE A 10 9.93 -14.41 -10.95
C ILE A 10 10.37 -12.96 -11.13
N VAL A 11 11.36 -12.73 -11.99
CA VAL A 11 11.75 -11.38 -12.42
C VAL A 11 11.26 -11.19 -13.86
N LYS A 12 10.43 -10.18 -14.09
CA LYS A 12 9.89 -9.86 -15.41
C LYS A 12 9.85 -8.36 -15.61
N TYR A 13 10.42 -7.87 -16.72
CA TYR A 13 10.54 -6.45 -17.04
C TYR A 13 11.14 -5.57 -15.92
N GLY A 14 12.08 -6.11 -15.15
CA GLY A 14 12.71 -5.42 -14.01
C GLY A 14 11.89 -5.46 -12.71
N TYR A 15 10.68 -6.01 -12.72
CA TYR A 15 9.87 -6.22 -11.53
C TYR A 15 10.15 -7.60 -10.93
N LYS A 16 10.30 -7.65 -9.60
CA LYS A 16 10.34 -8.90 -8.84
C LYS A 16 8.94 -9.20 -8.32
N TYR A 17 8.36 -10.29 -8.80
CA TYR A 17 7.11 -10.84 -8.29
C TYR A 17 7.46 -11.95 -7.30
N MET A 18 6.92 -11.87 -6.09
CA MET A 18 7.11 -12.87 -5.04
C MET A 18 5.80 -13.62 -4.81
N THR A 19 5.88 -14.84 -4.28
CA THR A 19 4.69 -15.43 -3.66
C THR A 19 4.31 -14.63 -2.40
N THR A 20 3.09 -14.78 -1.90
CA THR A 20 2.67 -14.11 -0.66
C THR A 20 3.56 -14.50 0.54
N GLU A 21 4.03 -15.74 0.59
CA GLU A 21 4.93 -16.22 1.65
C GLU A 21 6.29 -15.54 1.59
N GLU A 22 6.92 -15.55 0.41
CA GLU A 22 8.21 -14.87 0.18
C GLU A 22 8.11 -13.37 0.47
N PHE A 23 7.01 -12.73 0.06
CA PHE A 23 6.77 -11.33 0.34
C PHE A 23 6.64 -11.07 1.85
N VAL A 24 5.90 -11.92 2.58
CA VAL A 24 5.73 -11.75 4.03
C VAL A 24 7.05 -11.95 4.78
N ASP A 25 7.89 -12.88 4.34
CA ASP A 25 9.21 -13.08 4.93
C ASP A 25 10.15 -11.90 4.64
N PHE A 26 10.14 -11.40 3.40
CA PHE A 26 10.93 -10.23 3.00
C PHE A 26 10.50 -8.96 3.73
N ALA A 27 9.19 -8.74 3.84
CA ALA A 27 8.60 -7.50 4.35
C ALA A 27 8.25 -7.57 5.85
N ARG A 28 8.59 -8.65 6.55
CA ARG A 28 8.10 -8.95 7.91
C ARG A 28 8.11 -7.77 8.87
N ASP A 29 9.22 -7.03 8.87
CA ASP A 29 9.53 -6.00 9.85
C ASP A 29 9.31 -4.56 9.33
N ILE A 30 8.72 -4.37 8.14
CA ILE A 30 8.49 -3.02 7.59
C ILE A 30 7.56 -2.20 8.49
N ASP A 31 7.93 -0.94 8.72
CA ASP A 31 7.13 0.01 9.50
C ASP A 31 5.92 0.51 8.70
N VAL A 32 6.13 0.77 7.42
CA VAL A 32 5.18 1.37 6.49
C VAL A 32 5.09 0.50 5.24
N TRP A 33 3.87 0.27 4.75
CA TRP A 33 3.63 -0.35 3.46
C TRP A 33 2.87 0.60 2.54
N VAL A 34 3.52 1.06 1.46
CA VAL A 34 2.84 1.73 0.35
C VAL A 34 2.66 0.74 -0.80
N TYR A 35 1.45 0.56 -1.30
CA TYR A 35 1.18 -0.38 -2.40
C TYR A 35 0.36 0.26 -3.54
N ALA A 36 0.64 -0.19 -4.76
CA ALA A 36 0.04 0.34 -5.97
C ALA A 36 -1.23 -0.45 -6.37
N SER A 37 -2.26 -0.43 -5.53
CA SER A 37 -3.60 -0.93 -5.88
C SER A 37 -4.67 -0.20 -5.06
N ASN A 38 -5.84 -0.02 -5.65
CA ASN A 38 -6.96 0.72 -5.10
C ASN A 38 -7.93 -0.11 -4.24
N ASP A 39 -7.75 -1.43 -4.17
CA ASP A 39 -8.73 -2.33 -3.56
C ASP A 39 -8.08 -3.15 -2.43
N TRP A 40 -7.98 -2.52 -1.26
CA TRP A 40 -7.51 -3.18 -0.04
C TRP A 40 -8.37 -4.40 0.33
N ASP A 41 -9.66 -4.36 0.03
CA ASP A 41 -10.55 -5.48 0.33
C ASP A 41 -10.22 -6.70 -0.54
N ALA A 42 -9.93 -6.50 -1.82
CA ALA A 42 -9.46 -7.57 -2.69
C ALA A 42 -8.06 -8.09 -2.31
N VAL A 43 -7.19 -7.22 -1.78
CA VAL A 43 -5.84 -7.61 -1.33
C VAL A 43 -5.88 -8.38 -0.01
N TYR A 44 -6.69 -7.92 0.95
CA TYR A 44 -6.63 -8.34 2.34
C TYR A 44 -7.99 -8.75 2.92
N THR A 45 -9.01 -7.87 2.94
CA THR A 45 -10.25 -8.11 3.72
C THR A 45 -11.00 -9.37 3.26
N ASN A 46 -11.20 -9.51 1.94
CA ASN A 46 -11.97 -10.57 1.32
C ASN A 46 -11.09 -11.73 0.80
N ASN A 47 -9.77 -11.56 0.76
CA ASN A 47 -8.83 -12.61 0.40
C ASN A 47 -8.30 -13.30 1.66
N PHE A 48 -9.00 -14.34 2.13
CA PHE A 48 -8.67 -15.05 3.36
C PHE A 48 -7.26 -15.65 3.37
N ALA A 49 -6.79 -16.15 2.22
CA ALA A 49 -5.44 -16.70 2.08
C ALA A 49 -4.40 -15.60 2.34
N ASN A 50 -4.51 -14.48 1.64
CA ASN A 50 -3.63 -13.33 1.86
C ASN A 50 -3.75 -12.78 3.28
N ARG A 51 -4.97 -12.62 3.81
CA ARG A 51 -5.21 -12.11 5.16
C ARG A 51 -4.46 -12.88 6.24
N SER A 52 -4.48 -14.21 6.16
CA SER A 52 -3.82 -15.08 7.14
C SER A 52 -2.30 -14.87 7.19
N SER A 53 -1.69 -14.55 6.04
CA SER A 53 -0.27 -14.32 5.89
C SER A 53 0.12 -12.87 6.17
N LEU A 54 -0.57 -11.90 5.57
CA LEU A 54 -0.28 -10.47 5.63
C LEU A 54 -0.51 -9.87 7.02
N ARG A 55 -1.41 -10.43 7.84
CA ARG A 55 -1.60 -9.98 9.24
C ARG A 55 -0.34 -10.11 10.11
N ARG A 56 0.67 -10.85 9.66
CA ARG A 56 1.96 -11.03 10.35
C ARG A 56 2.87 -9.81 10.20
N LEU A 57 2.68 -9.01 9.15
CA LEU A 57 3.48 -7.83 8.88
C LEU A 57 3.33 -6.79 10.00
N LYS A 58 4.44 -6.18 10.41
CA LYS A 58 4.44 -5.10 11.40
C LYS A 58 3.54 -3.95 10.95
N SER A 59 3.70 -3.44 9.73
CA SER A 59 2.86 -2.38 9.13
C SER A 59 1.36 -2.65 9.19
N VAL A 60 0.93 -3.89 8.93
CA VAL A 60 -0.49 -4.27 9.01
C VAL A 60 -1.00 -4.23 10.45
N ARG A 61 -0.20 -4.73 11.41
CA ARG A 61 -0.53 -4.71 12.84
C ARG A 61 -0.57 -3.30 13.42
N THR A 62 0.31 -2.40 12.95
CA THR A 62 0.38 -0.99 13.36
C THR A 62 -0.51 -0.07 12.53
N ARG A 63 -1.28 -0.63 11.57
CA ARG A 63 -2.19 0.10 10.67
C ARG A 63 -1.49 1.18 9.83
N GLN A 64 -0.24 0.93 9.46
CA GLN A 64 0.59 1.79 8.61
C GLN A 64 0.64 1.23 7.18
N VAL A 65 -0.53 1.15 6.54
CA VAL A 65 -0.68 0.66 5.16
C VAL A 65 -1.39 1.73 4.33
N PHE A 66 -0.78 2.08 3.21
CA PHE A 66 -1.18 3.19 2.37
C PHE A 66 -1.30 2.76 0.91
N ASP A 67 -2.37 3.19 0.25
CA ASP A 67 -2.48 3.06 -1.21
C ASP A 67 -2.14 4.37 -1.92
N THR A 68 -1.79 4.27 -3.20
CA THR A 68 -1.39 5.42 -4.03
C THR A 68 -2.52 6.00 -4.87
N SER A 69 -3.73 5.43 -4.80
CA SER A 69 -4.81 5.82 -5.70
C SER A 69 -5.88 6.65 -5.00
N GLY A 70 -6.03 6.50 -3.68
CA GLY A 70 -7.07 7.15 -2.90
C GLY A 70 -8.49 6.84 -3.38
N SER A 71 -8.64 5.76 -4.15
CA SER A 71 -9.80 5.50 -4.99
C SER A 71 -10.42 4.14 -4.67
N GLY A 72 -11.73 4.00 -4.77
CA GLY A 72 -12.43 2.72 -4.63
C GLY A 72 -12.46 1.90 -5.93
N LYS A 73 -13.36 0.91 -5.96
CA LYS A 73 -13.64 0.10 -7.17
C LYS A 73 -14.11 0.92 -8.38
N ASN A 74 -14.49 2.19 -8.19
CA ASN A 74 -14.96 3.11 -9.22
C ASN A 74 -13.89 4.12 -9.69
N SER A 75 -12.60 3.81 -9.52
CA SER A 75 -11.45 4.74 -9.68
C SER A 75 -11.36 5.58 -10.97
N TRP A 76 -12.09 5.21 -12.02
CA TRP A 76 -12.19 5.98 -13.26
C TRP A 76 -12.63 7.44 -13.01
N PHE A 77 -13.50 7.71 -12.02
CA PHE A 77 -13.94 9.07 -11.68
C PHE A 77 -13.06 9.75 -10.62
N GLU A 78 -12.08 9.03 -10.08
CA GLU A 78 -11.29 9.43 -8.90
C GLU A 78 -9.80 9.59 -9.28
N GLN A 79 -9.50 9.75 -10.58
CA GLN A 79 -8.14 9.99 -11.06
C GLN A 79 -7.60 11.31 -10.49
N ARG A 80 -6.66 11.18 -9.56
CA ARG A 80 -5.90 12.31 -9.03
C ARG A 80 -4.71 12.57 -9.95
N MET A 81 -4.40 13.83 -10.26
CA MET A 81 -3.14 14.17 -10.92
C MET A 81 -2.04 14.20 -9.85
N ALA A 82 -1.01 13.37 -10.03
CA ALA A 82 0.11 13.32 -9.10
C ALA A 82 1.01 14.55 -9.29
N GLU A 83 1.00 15.44 -8.31
CA GLU A 83 1.98 16.53 -8.20
C GLU A 83 3.20 15.99 -7.42
N PRO A 84 4.42 15.96 -8.01
CA PRO A 84 5.56 15.28 -7.39
C PRO A 84 5.95 15.77 -6.00
N ASP A 85 5.78 17.06 -5.72
CA ASP A 85 6.00 17.70 -4.43
C ASP A 85 4.94 17.31 -3.40
N VAL A 86 3.68 17.15 -3.81
CA VAL A 86 2.61 16.61 -2.96
C VAL A 86 2.90 15.15 -2.61
N VAL A 87 3.24 14.32 -3.61
CA VAL A 87 3.59 12.90 -3.36
C VAL A 87 4.79 12.78 -2.44
N LEU A 88 5.81 13.62 -2.62
CA LEU A 88 6.99 13.65 -1.76
C LEU A 88 6.65 14.08 -0.32
N SER A 89 5.81 15.11 -0.17
CA SER A 89 5.38 15.60 1.14
C SER A 89 4.55 14.55 1.88
N ASP A 90 3.66 13.86 1.17
CA ASP A 90 2.94 12.71 1.68
C ASP A 90 3.86 11.58 2.15
N PHE A 91 4.85 11.22 1.32
CA PHE A 91 5.84 10.22 1.67
C PHE A 91 6.59 10.61 2.95
N CYS A 92 7.12 11.84 3.01
CA CYS A 92 7.78 12.39 4.20
C CYS A 92 6.88 12.33 5.44
N SER A 93 5.59 12.66 5.29
CA SER A 93 4.61 12.56 6.37
C SER A 93 4.40 11.14 6.85
N VAL A 94 4.29 10.18 5.94
CA VAL A 94 4.14 8.76 6.29
C VAL A 94 5.38 8.21 6.99
N VAL A 95 6.59 8.57 6.55
CA VAL A 95 7.83 8.05 7.14
C VAL A 95 8.34 8.84 8.35
N GLY A 96 7.60 9.88 8.78
CA GLY A 96 7.94 10.68 9.95
C GLY A 96 9.09 11.66 9.74
N THR A 97 9.29 12.12 8.50
CA THR A 97 10.30 13.13 8.12
C THR A 97 9.65 14.42 7.63
N THR A 98 8.42 14.73 8.08
CA THR A 98 7.70 15.94 7.70
C THR A 98 8.45 17.19 8.12
N PHE A 99 8.49 18.17 7.25
CA PHE A 99 9.05 19.50 7.53
C PHE A 99 8.00 20.48 8.06
N ASP A 100 6.71 20.20 7.80
CA ASP A 100 5.57 21.00 8.24
C ASP A 100 4.65 20.14 9.13
N GLU A 101 4.53 20.51 10.40
CA GLU A 101 3.69 19.81 11.39
C GLU A 101 2.19 19.89 11.06
N ASN A 102 1.78 20.85 10.21
CA ASN A 102 0.39 21.05 9.81
C ASN A 102 0.08 20.44 8.43
N TYR A 103 1.02 19.70 7.84
CA TYR A 103 0.80 19.10 6.52
C TYR A 103 -0.27 18.01 6.58
N GLU A 104 -1.36 18.21 5.82
CA GLU A 104 -2.40 17.21 5.63
C GLU A 104 -2.11 16.38 4.38
N ARG A 105 -1.98 15.06 4.57
CA ARG A 105 -1.77 14.15 3.45
C ARG A 105 -2.96 14.12 2.52
N THR A 106 -2.67 14.14 1.23
CA THR A 106 -3.70 14.22 0.19
C THR A 106 -3.60 13.08 -0.83
N TRP A 107 -2.44 12.43 -0.96
CA TRP A 107 -2.18 11.45 -2.00
C TRP A 107 -2.20 9.99 -1.52
N LEU A 108 -1.38 9.68 -0.52
CA LEU A 108 -1.26 8.38 0.13
C LEU A 108 -2.37 8.20 1.15
N ARG A 109 -3.32 7.32 0.83
CA ARG A 109 -4.48 7.06 1.69
C ARG A 109 -4.22 5.93 2.67
N ASN A 110 -4.45 6.14 3.96
CA ASN A 110 -4.42 5.07 4.94
C ASN A 110 -5.66 4.16 4.83
N VAL A 111 -5.46 2.90 4.44
CA VAL A 111 -6.55 1.95 4.17
C VAL A 111 -7.38 1.56 5.39
N PHE A 112 -6.91 1.85 6.61
CA PHE A 112 -7.61 1.53 7.86
C PHE A 112 -8.37 2.71 8.44
N THR A 113 -7.96 3.95 8.16
CA THR A 113 -8.51 5.15 8.82
C THR A 113 -9.21 6.10 7.87
N GLU A 114 -8.98 5.98 6.56
CA GLU A 114 -9.49 6.92 5.56
C GLU A 114 -10.40 6.21 4.55
N GLY A 115 -11.58 6.81 4.31
CA GLY A 115 -12.51 6.36 3.29
C GLY A 115 -11.99 6.61 1.87
N PHE A 116 -12.68 6.06 0.87
CA PHE A 116 -12.43 6.45 -0.51
C PHE A 116 -12.88 7.91 -0.71
N GLY A 117 -12.13 8.66 -1.52
CA GLY A 117 -12.49 10.03 -1.92
C GLY A 117 -13.54 10.04 -3.02
#